data_AF-A0A557QX86-F1
#
_entry.id   AF-A0A557QX86-F1
#
_cell.length_a   1.000
_cell.length_b   1.000
_cell.length_c   1.000
_cell.angle_alpha   90.00
_cell.angle_beta   90.00
_cell.angle_gamma   90.00
#
_symmetry.space_group_name_H-M   'P 1'
#
loop_
_entity.id
_entity.type
_entity.pdbx_description
1 polymer ?
#
loop_
_entity_poly.entity_id
_entity_poly.type
_entity_poly.pdbx_seq_one_letter_code
_entity_poly.pdbx_strand_id
1 'polypeptide(L)'
;MRAFEPRRPGEAVTLTFDYTGQIPAGVTIVSVDPCDASVLRGTDANPAAVLVGAPALVGVEVLQRVSGGAVGVDYLLVARVVLSDGQSRELPAVQSVRRVF
;
A
#
# COMPACT_ATOMS: atom_id res chain seq x y z
N MET A 1 -12.00 -1.01 -3.90
CA MET A 1 -10.90 -1.49 -3.02
C MET A 1 -10.12 -2.53 -3.80
N ARG A 2 -8.82 -2.33 -4.02
CA ARG A 2 -7.99 -3.27 -4.80
C ARG A 2 -7.49 -4.36 -3.85
N ALA A 3 -7.47 -5.62 -4.27
CA ALA A 3 -6.88 -6.71 -3.50
C ALA A 3 -5.64 -7.21 -4.25
N PHE A 4 -4.52 -7.30 -3.54
CA PHE A 4 -3.31 -7.95 -4.05
C PHE A 4 -3.36 -9.45 -3.79
N GLU A 5 -2.58 -10.20 -4.56
CA GLU A 5 -2.48 -11.65 -4.36
C GLU A 5 -1.99 -11.98 -2.95
N PRO A 6 -2.47 -13.09 -2.35
CA PRO A 6 -1.97 -13.53 -1.06
C PRO A 6 -0.48 -13.86 -1.13
N ARG A 7 0.29 -13.35 -0.17
CA ARG A 7 1.73 -13.64 -0.06
C ARG A 7 2.03 -14.66 1.01
N ARG A 8 3.18 -15.32 0.90
CA ARG A 8 3.67 -16.23 1.95
C ARG A 8 4.21 -15.45 3.15
N PRO A 9 4.15 -16.01 4.36
CA PRO A 9 4.80 -15.40 5.52
C PRO A 9 6.30 -15.30 5.29
N GLY A 10 6.88 -14.10 5.46
CA GLY A 10 8.29 -13.83 5.19
C GLY A 10 8.63 -13.47 3.75
N GLU A 11 7.68 -13.57 2.81
CA GLU A 11 7.85 -13.08 1.45
C GLU A 11 7.80 -11.54 1.43
N ALA A 12 8.73 -10.94 0.69
CA ALA A 12 8.77 -9.51 0.45
C ALA A 12 8.28 -9.20 -0.97
N VAL A 13 7.24 -8.38 -1.07
CA VAL A 13 6.65 -7.97 -2.35
C VAL A 13 6.54 -6.45 -2.41
N THR A 14 6.53 -5.90 -3.63
CA THR A 14 6.28 -4.48 -3.85
C THR A 14 4.86 -4.30 -4.35
N LEU A 15 4.07 -3.52 -3.62
CA LEU A 15 2.71 -3.16 -3.99
C LEU A 15 2.75 -1.88 -4.82
N THR A 16 2.09 -1.91 -5.98
CA THR A 16 1.99 -0.75 -6.88
C THR A 16 0.61 -0.13 -6.79
N PHE A 17 0.57 1.14 -6.41
CA PHE A 17 -0.63 1.98 -6.37
C PHE A 17 -0.59 2.95 -7.55
N ASP A 18 -1.42 2.69 -8.55
CA ASP A 18 -1.48 3.48 -9.79
C ASP A 18 -2.56 4.57 -9.70
N TYR A 19 -2.14 5.82 -9.84
CA TYR A 19 -3.00 7.01 -9.79
C TYR A 19 -3.37 7.58 -11.17
N THR A 20 -3.04 6.89 -12.29
CA THR A 20 -3.27 7.38 -13.67
C THR A 20 -4.70 7.89 -13.90
N GLY A 21 -5.72 7.26 -13.31
CA GLY A 21 -7.13 7.67 -13.41
C GLY A 21 -7.63 8.65 -12.33
N GLN A 22 -6.79 9.03 -11.38
CA GLN A 22 -7.15 9.90 -10.25
C GLN A 22 -6.51 11.29 -10.31
N ILE A 23 -5.59 11.50 -11.24
CA ILE A 23 -4.89 12.75 -11.46
C ILE A 23 -5.66 13.55 -12.51
N PRO A 24 -6.19 14.74 -12.18
CA PRO A 24 -6.81 15.62 -13.16
C PRO A 24 -5.82 16.05 -14.26
N ALA A 25 -6.33 16.38 -15.44
CA ALA A 25 -5.48 16.85 -16.54
C ALA A 25 -4.68 18.10 -16.12
N GLY A 26 -3.36 18.08 -16.35
CA GLY A 26 -2.46 19.19 -16.01
C GLY A 26 -2.01 19.22 -14.54
N VAL A 27 -2.42 18.26 -13.72
CA VAL A 27 -2.00 18.12 -12.33
C VAL A 27 -0.91 17.04 -12.23
N THR A 28 0.04 17.21 -11.30
CA THR A 28 1.09 16.22 -11.02
C THR A 28 1.12 15.84 -9.54
N ILE A 29 1.73 14.70 -9.21
CA ILE A 29 2.03 14.35 -7.82
C ILE A 29 3.23 15.18 -7.37
N VAL A 30 3.12 15.86 -6.23
CA VAL A 30 4.20 16.68 -5.64
C VAL A 30 4.87 16.01 -4.45
N SER A 31 4.14 15.18 -3.70
CA SER A 31 4.70 14.40 -2.60
C SER A 31 3.90 13.13 -2.35
N VAL A 32 4.55 12.18 -1.68
CA VAL A 32 3.96 10.92 -1.23
C VAL A 32 4.07 10.87 0.28
N ASP A 33 2.95 10.65 0.96
CA ASP A 33 2.93 10.46 2.41
C ASP A 33 3.32 9.01 2.76
N PRO A 34 3.80 8.74 3.98
CA PRO A 34 4.02 7.38 4.43
C PRO A 34 2.76 6.53 4.26
N CYS A 35 2.91 5.31 3.76
CA CYS A 35 1.78 4.39 3.68
C CYS A 35 1.32 4.00 5.09
N ASP A 36 0.01 3.90 5.28
CA ASP A 36 -0.57 3.36 6.51
C ASP A 36 -0.88 1.87 6.32
N ALA A 37 -0.67 1.07 7.37
CA ALA A 37 -1.07 -0.34 7.41
C ALA A 37 -1.89 -0.63 8.67
N SER A 38 -3.05 -1.24 8.49
CA SER A 38 -3.95 -1.66 9.57
C SER A 38 -4.45 -3.08 9.34
N VAL A 39 -4.96 -3.72 10.41
CA VAL A 39 -5.56 -5.05 10.31
C VAL A 39 -7.00 -4.91 9.82
N LEU A 40 -7.30 -5.49 8.66
CA LEU A 40 -8.66 -5.61 8.16
C LEU A 40 -9.36 -6.84 8.74
N ARG A 41 -8.64 -7.96 8.84
CA ARG A 41 -9.14 -9.23 9.39
C ARG A 41 -8.02 -10.03 10.02
N GLY A 42 -8.28 -10.69 11.16
CA GLY A 42 -7.30 -11.45 11.92
C GLY A 42 -6.75 -10.66 13.10
N THR A 43 -5.57 -11.04 13.60
CA THR A 43 -4.94 -10.41 14.77
C THR A 43 -3.46 -10.18 14.49
N ASP A 44 -3.05 -8.91 14.55
CA ASP A 44 -1.66 -8.46 14.58
C ASP A 44 -1.59 -7.22 15.47
N ALA A 45 -0.68 -7.22 16.44
CA ALA A 45 -0.52 -6.11 17.38
C ALA A 45 0.28 -4.93 16.79
N ASN A 46 1.03 -5.16 15.70
CA ASN A 46 1.83 -4.14 15.05
C ASN A 46 1.75 -4.24 13.51
N PRO A 47 0.59 -3.92 12.90
CA PRO A 47 0.42 -4.01 11.45
C PRO A 47 1.34 -3.08 10.67
N ALA A 48 1.79 -1.96 11.24
CA ALA A 48 2.74 -1.05 10.59
C ALA A 48 4.09 -1.73 10.30
N ALA A 49 4.47 -2.77 11.05
CA ALA A 49 5.70 -3.52 10.83
C ALA A 49 5.72 -4.30 9.50
N VAL A 50 4.57 -4.43 8.80
CA VAL A 50 4.56 -5.04 7.46
C VAL A 50 5.15 -4.13 6.40
N LEU A 51 5.21 -2.82 6.65
CA LEU A 51 5.76 -1.82 5.73
C LEU A 51 7.28 -1.83 5.81
N VAL A 52 7.94 -1.89 4.65
CA VAL A 52 9.39 -1.89 4.56
C VAL A 52 9.85 -0.61 3.88
N GLY A 53 10.41 0.30 4.67
CA GLY A 53 10.90 1.59 4.20
C GLY A 53 9.80 2.53 3.73
N ALA A 54 10.22 3.71 3.27
CA ALA A 54 9.31 4.71 2.71
C ALA A 54 8.83 4.32 1.30
N PRO A 55 7.61 4.72 0.91
CA PRO A 55 7.12 4.50 -0.44
C PRO A 55 7.95 5.27 -1.47
N ALA A 56 8.14 4.69 -2.64
CA ALA A 56 8.82 5.32 -3.77
C ALA A 56 7.79 5.80 -4.81
N LEU A 57 7.97 7.01 -5.35
CA LEU A 57 7.17 7.52 -6.45
C LEU A 57 7.90 7.28 -7.78
N VAL A 58 7.23 6.61 -8.73
CA VAL A 58 7.73 6.40 -10.09
C VAL A 58 6.66 6.89 -11.06
N GLY A 59 6.84 8.09 -11.59
CA GLY A 59 5.83 8.73 -12.44
C GLY A 59 4.54 9.01 -11.65
N VAL A 60 3.49 8.25 -11.96
CA VAL A 60 2.16 8.34 -11.31
C VAL A 60 1.87 7.12 -10.42
N GLU A 61 2.85 6.26 -10.21
CA GLU A 61 2.73 5.05 -9.41
C GLU A 61 3.47 5.21 -8.08
N VAL A 62 2.82 4.83 -6.99
CA VAL A 62 3.45 4.71 -5.67
C VAL A 62 3.76 3.25 -5.40
N LEU A 63 5.02 2.96 -5.10
CA LEU A 63 5.53 1.63 -4.83
C LEU A 63 5.84 1.51 -3.34
N GLN A 64 5.08 0.67 -2.63
CA GLN A 64 5.33 0.36 -1.23
C GLN A 64 5.79 -1.09 -1.09
N ARG A 65 7.00 -1.28 -0.55
CA ARG A 65 7.48 -2.62 -0.22
C ARG A 65 6.83 -3.10 1.08
N VAL A 66 6.40 -4.35 1.09
CA VAL A 66 5.85 -5.02 2.27
C VAL A 66 6.53 -6.35 2.51
N SER A 67 6.67 -6.74 3.78
CA SER A 67 7.21 -8.05 4.17
C SER A 67 6.69 -8.46 5.56
N GLY A 68 7.07 -9.64 6.06
CA GLY A 68 6.69 -10.07 7.41
C GLY A 68 5.19 -10.35 7.55
N GLY A 69 4.54 -9.86 8.61
CA GLY A 69 3.12 -10.05 8.88
C GLY A 69 2.74 -11.44 9.41
N ALA A 70 1.62 -11.50 10.12
CA ALA A 70 1.07 -12.69 10.72
C ALA A 70 0.24 -13.50 9.71
N VAL A 71 0.38 -14.82 9.77
CA VAL A 71 -0.33 -15.74 8.88
C VAL A 71 -1.83 -15.68 9.16
N GLY A 72 -2.65 -15.64 8.10
CA GLY A 72 -4.10 -15.58 8.23
C GLY A 72 -4.63 -14.16 8.49
N VAL A 73 -3.76 -13.15 8.47
CA VAL A 73 -4.14 -11.74 8.60
C VAL A 73 -4.32 -11.13 7.21
N ASP A 74 -5.36 -10.29 7.08
CA ASP A 74 -5.58 -9.41 5.96
C ASP A 74 -5.24 -7.98 6.39
N TYR A 75 -4.27 -7.39 5.71
CA TYR A 75 -3.82 -6.03 5.96
C TYR A 75 -4.51 -5.07 4.99
N LEU A 76 -5.02 -3.97 5.52
CA LEU A 76 -5.44 -2.82 4.75
C LEU A 76 -4.26 -1.85 4.68
N LEU A 77 -3.78 -1.60 3.46
CA LEU A 77 -2.77 -0.59 3.17
C LEU A 77 -3.38 0.60 2.48
N VAL A 78 -3.02 1.81 2.91
CA VAL A 78 -3.49 3.05 2.31
C VAL A 78 -2.28 3.87 1.88
N ALA A 79 -2.12 4.03 0.57
CA ALA A 79 -1.15 4.97 0.00
C ALA A 79 -1.82 6.33 -0.21
N ARG A 80 -1.14 7.41 0.18
CA ARG A 80 -1.63 8.78 0.00
C ARG A 80 -0.60 9.62 -0.76
N VAL A 81 -1.09 10.41 -1.70
CA VAL A 81 -0.28 11.37 -2.47
C VAL A 81 -0.90 12.76 -2.38
N VAL A 82 -0.05 13.78 -2.43
CA VAL A 82 -0.45 15.18 -2.57
C VAL A 82 -0.22 15.61 -4.00
N LEU A 83 -1.20 16.27 -4.57
CA LEU A 83 -1.21 16.77 -5.93
C LEU A 83 -0.81 18.26 -5.99
N SER A 84 -0.37 18.72 -7.16
CA SER A 84 0.08 20.10 -7.39
C SER A 84 -1.03 21.15 -7.24
N ASP A 85 -2.30 20.73 -7.24
CA ASP A 85 -3.47 21.57 -6.97
C ASP A 85 -3.82 21.64 -5.46
N GLY A 86 -3.00 21.03 -4.60
CA GLY A 86 -3.18 20.97 -3.16
C GLY A 86 -4.16 19.90 -2.69
N GLN A 87 -4.77 19.13 -3.60
CA GLN A 87 -5.63 18.01 -3.21
C GLN A 87 -4.81 16.79 -2.83
N SER A 88 -5.37 15.92 -1.98
CA SER A 88 -4.84 14.59 -1.72
C SER A 88 -5.62 13.52 -2.47
N ARG A 89 -4.94 12.41 -2.79
CA ARG A 89 -5.55 11.19 -3.31
C ARG A 89 -5.09 10.01 -2.48
N GLU A 90 -6.03 9.13 -2.17
CA GLU A 90 -5.79 7.93 -1.39
C GLU A 90 -6.19 6.70 -2.19
N LEU A 91 -5.36 5.67 -2.13
CA LEU A 91 -5.64 4.38 -2.72
C LEU A 91 -5.56 3.29 -1.66
N PRO A 92 -6.72 2.76 -1.20
CA PRO A 92 -6.75 1.63 -0.30
C PRO A 92 -6.58 0.31 -1.06
N ALA A 93 -5.74 -0.57 -0.52
CA ALA A 93 -5.54 -1.92 -1.01
C ALA A 93 -5.47 -2.96 0.11
N VAL A 94 -5.86 -4.20 -0.20
CA VAL A 94 -5.78 -5.34 0.72
C VAL A 94 -4.62 -6.23 0.35
N GLN A 95 -3.87 -6.66 1.36
CA GLN A 95 -2.77 -7.59 1.24
C GLN A 95 -2.97 -8.72 2.25
N SER A 96 -3.22 -9.93 1.75
CA SER A 96 -3.43 -11.12 2.59
C SER A 96 -2.14 -11.90 2.80
N VAL A 97 -1.90 -12.39 4.02
CA VAL A 97 -0.80 -13.32 4.30
C VAL A 97 -1.37 -14.72 4.51
N ARG A 98 -0.93 -15.70 3.72
CA ARG A 98 -1.44 -17.08 3.77
C ARG A 98 -0.32 -18.11 3.59
N ARG A 99 -0.42 -19.25 4.26
CA ARG A 99 0.39 -20.44 3.94
C ARG A 99 -0.26 -21.12 2.74
N VAL A 100 0.46 -21.19 1.63
CA VAL A 100 0.08 -22.02 0.49
C VAL A 100 0.73 -23.38 0.71
N PHE A 101 -0.09 -24.42 0.90
CA PHE A 101 0.35 -25.81 1.04
C PHE A 101 0.63 -26.43 -0.34
#